data_AF-A0A813F8S4-F1
#
_entry.id   AF-A0A813F8S4-F1
#
_cell.length_a   1.000
_cell.length_b   1.000
_cell.length_c   1.000
_cell.angle_alpha   90.00
_cell.angle_beta   90.00
_cell.angle_gamma   90.00
#
_symmetry.space_group_name_H-M   'P 1'
#
loop_
_entity.id
_entity.type
_entity.pdbx_description
1 polymer ?
#
loop_
_entity_poly.entity_id
_entity_poly.type
_entity_poly.pdbx_seq_one_letter_code
_entity_poly.pdbx_strand_id
1 'polypeptide(L)'
;MGARVSTVSPEVDEEIGIQDNVFPWFHLVQWCAEDAAANCVFRWDLPRIQEAVSILTQDVETFTSRCLEPLPGSAGFSMDDATNFAEWAGALLEWSPSLVKVRFRLVPSRMKEEAFWSRYFAAVREVVRRQVYGQAAGRVPGIGDPQLPCLNQIPTPFASNAAPPSFTFRIHTSIFFAGRTMTSYGKFGGTSIGGGQAGVGGGRGANYGAANSTYDAEGQRPPSGEKSILRSGDMAEKEHQVNVYELIGVPWGLLVLILACYLVAGAYGQLFVLWMMPVVLCLLFGFFVRYHYKLGNNDEVVLGVLSLAAIVIATSVGVYANLSMLQEYHRLSQGASYFNVLPSEAVDGKLDATTMAFTQLTVADTSRSYGFVDATDPNAPIYCVAPISTGEASFTRIQFWAAGINCCDSLKNFVCGDAAKSGAHGAFILPQSEQVSDGFAKAITGAEAAYGLKTGNGFLLFQWSMDPIQYRDSQWNSSVMLFVIFAAVYLGISGMAGFVIMPMLKGQKDA
;
A
#
# COMPACT_ATOMS: atom_id res chain seq x y z
N MET A 1 60.08 -26.86 -24.55
CA MET A 1 60.02 -25.47 -24.03
C MET A 1 58.61 -25.27 -23.49
N GLY A 2 58.45 -25.35 -22.16
CA GLY A 2 57.14 -25.37 -21.50
C GLY A 2 56.59 -23.96 -21.27
N ALA A 3 55.39 -23.71 -21.77
CA ALA A 3 54.64 -22.48 -21.52
C ALA A 3 53.87 -22.62 -20.20
N ARG A 4 54.18 -21.74 -19.23
CA ARG A 4 53.40 -21.59 -18.00
C ARG A 4 52.07 -20.93 -18.34
N VAL A 5 50.98 -21.66 -18.15
CA VAL A 5 49.62 -21.14 -18.09
C VAL A 5 49.44 -20.53 -16.70
N SER A 6 49.32 -19.21 -16.64
CA SER A 6 48.96 -18.50 -15.42
C SER A 6 47.45 -18.64 -15.21
N THR A 7 47.05 -19.47 -14.25
CA THR A 7 45.68 -19.55 -13.75
C THR A 7 45.39 -18.29 -12.95
N VAL A 8 44.66 -17.36 -13.54
CA VAL A 8 44.03 -16.23 -12.86
C VAL A 8 42.79 -16.80 -12.16
N SER A 9 42.82 -16.81 -10.83
CA SER A 9 41.66 -17.11 -9.99
C SER A 9 40.59 -16.04 -10.23
N PRO A 10 39.29 -16.40 -10.31
CA PRO A 10 38.24 -15.41 -10.33
C PRO A 10 38.14 -14.79 -8.93
N GLU A 11 38.53 -13.52 -8.80
CA GLU A 11 38.05 -12.68 -7.71
C GLU A 11 36.54 -12.58 -7.89
N VAL A 12 35.82 -13.22 -6.97
CA VAL A 12 34.40 -12.99 -6.77
C VAL A 12 34.33 -11.58 -6.21
N ASP A 13 34.04 -10.61 -7.08
CA ASP A 13 33.50 -9.32 -6.65
C ASP A 13 32.18 -9.62 -5.93
N GLU A 14 32.26 -9.90 -4.63
CA GLU A 14 31.10 -9.89 -3.75
C GLU A 14 30.47 -8.51 -3.90
N GLU A 15 29.37 -8.49 -4.62
CA GLU A 15 28.43 -7.39 -4.78
C GLU A 15 28.06 -6.90 -3.38
N ILE A 16 28.82 -5.92 -2.88
CA ILE A 16 28.62 -5.30 -1.56
C ILE A 16 27.24 -4.64 -1.61
N GLY A 17 26.25 -5.35 -1.07
CA GLY A 17 24.84 -5.03 -1.07
C GLY A 17 24.59 -3.54 -0.89
N ILE A 18 24.10 -2.91 -1.96
CA ILE A 18 23.69 -1.52 -1.98
C ILE A 18 22.44 -1.44 -1.09
N GLN A 19 22.65 -1.01 0.16
CA GLN A 19 21.64 -0.59 1.13
C GLN A 19 20.54 -1.63 1.41
N ASP A 20 20.86 -2.59 2.27
CA ASP A 20 19.93 -3.58 2.80
C ASP A 20 18.68 -2.94 3.42
N ASN A 21 17.52 -3.15 2.77
CA ASN A 21 16.18 -2.76 3.25
C ASN A 21 15.68 -3.62 4.44
N VAL A 22 16.60 -4.09 5.30
CA VAL A 22 16.25 -4.97 6.41
C VAL A 22 15.65 -4.14 7.54
N PHE A 23 14.34 -4.20 7.68
CA PHE A 23 13.62 -3.58 8.79
C PHE A 23 14.08 -4.18 10.14
N PRO A 24 14.33 -3.38 11.19
CA PRO A 24 14.19 -1.92 11.30
C PRO A 24 15.49 -1.13 11.07
N TRP A 25 16.58 -1.79 10.65
CA TRP A 25 17.94 -1.25 10.71
C TRP A 25 18.17 -0.03 9.83
N PHE A 26 17.59 0.00 8.63
CA PHE A 26 17.69 1.17 7.74
C PHE A 26 17.17 2.44 8.42
N HIS A 27 15.95 2.38 8.98
CA HIS A 27 15.35 3.52 9.68
C HIS A 27 16.10 3.88 10.97
N LEU A 28 16.60 2.87 11.68
CA LEU A 28 17.39 3.07 12.88
C LEU A 28 18.68 3.85 12.57
N VAL A 29 19.41 3.48 11.51
CA VAL A 29 20.62 4.19 11.09
C VAL A 29 20.30 5.61 10.64
N GLN A 30 19.23 5.79 9.86
CA GLN A 30 18.77 7.12 9.42
C GLN A 30 18.44 8.02 10.61
N TRP A 31 17.68 7.53 11.60
CA TRP A 31 17.37 8.27 12.83
C TRP A 31 18.62 8.59 13.66
N CYS A 32 19.59 7.68 13.71
CA CYS A 32 20.87 7.94 14.37
C CYS A 32 21.67 9.07 13.69
N ALA A 33 21.47 9.27 12.39
CA ALA A 33 22.14 10.26 11.55
C ALA A 33 21.33 11.55 11.32
N GLU A 34 20.17 11.73 11.97
CA GLU A 34 19.31 12.92 11.76
C GLU A 34 20.02 14.25 12.07
N ASP A 35 20.92 14.25 13.07
CA ASP A 35 21.69 15.45 13.45
C ASP A 35 22.96 15.66 12.59
N ALA A 36 23.15 14.86 11.54
CA ALA A 36 24.34 14.94 10.70
C ALA A 36 24.29 16.14 9.75
N ALA A 37 25.46 16.67 9.39
CA ALA A 37 25.55 17.72 8.39
C ALA A 37 25.06 17.22 7.02
N ALA A 38 24.31 18.08 6.31
CA ALA A 38 23.63 17.75 5.04
C ALA A 38 24.56 17.33 3.89
N ASN A 39 25.88 17.52 4.04
CA ASN A 39 26.90 17.19 3.04
C ASN A 39 27.61 15.86 3.28
N CYS A 40 27.17 15.06 4.26
CA CYS A 40 27.80 13.78 4.58
C CYS A 40 27.13 12.61 3.84
N VAL A 41 27.91 11.88 3.04
CA VAL A 41 27.49 10.59 2.45
C VAL A 41 27.95 9.46 3.36
N PHE A 42 27.01 8.73 3.96
CA PHE A 42 27.32 7.62 4.86
C PHE A 42 27.44 6.30 4.11
N ARG A 43 28.47 5.53 4.45
CA ARG A 43 28.55 4.09 4.17
C ARG A 43 28.58 3.38 5.51
N TRP A 44 27.79 2.32 5.65
CA TRP A 44 27.76 1.52 6.86
C TRP A 44 27.73 0.03 6.53
N ASP A 45 28.25 -0.75 7.47
CA ASP A 45 28.30 -2.21 7.41
C ASP A 45 27.27 -2.75 8.40
N LEU A 46 26.16 -3.27 7.87
CA LEU A 46 25.02 -3.71 8.66
C LEU A 46 25.38 -4.86 9.63
N PRO A 47 26.02 -5.96 9.20
CA PRO A 47 26.52 -7.00 10.10
C PRO A 47 27.34 -6.48 11.27
N ARG A 48 28.23 -5.52 11.02
CA ARG A 48 29.08 -4.93 12.07
C ARG A 48 28.28 -4.07 13.06
N ILE A 49 27.29 -3.33 12.59
CA ILE A 49 26.37 -2.58 13.46
C ILE A 49 25.55 -3.54 14.32
N GLN A 50 25.00 -4.59 13.72
CA GLN A 50 24.23 -5.62 14.41
C GLN A 50 25.06 -6.32 15.50
N GLU A 51 26.30 -6.71 15.18
CA GLU A 51 27.22 -7.28 16.16
C GLU A 51 27.47 -6.31 17.32
N ALA A 52 27.79 -5.05 17.03
CA ALA A 52 28.06 -4.05 18.05
C ALA A 52 26.84 -3.77 18.97
N VAL A 53 25.62 -3.75 18.41
CA VAL A 53 24.38 -3.59 19.18
C VAL A 53 24.07 -4.83 20.01
N SER A 54 24.37 -6.04 19.51
CA SER A 54 24.14 -7.29 20.25
C SER A 54 24.94 -7.36 21.57
N ILE A 55 26.11 -6.73 21.62
CA ILE A 55 26.95 -6.65 22.83
C ILE A 55 26.25 -5.87 23.95
N LEU A 56 25.40 -4.88 23.64
CA LEU A 56 24.66 -4.11 24.65
C LEU A 56 23.71 -4.97 25.49
N THR A 57 23.26 -6.10 24.93
CA THR A 57 22.22 -6.95 25.52
C THR A 57 22.72 -8.34 25.86
N GLN A 58 24.04 -8.55 25.92
CA GLN A 58 24.64 -9.85 26.23
C GLN A 58 24.21 -10.35 27.63
N ASP A 59 24.19 -9.45 28.61
CA ASP A 59 23.76 -9.73 29.97
C ASP A 59 23.21 -8.46 30.66
N VAL A 60 22.63 -8.65 31.86
CA VAL A 60 21.95 -7.59 32.61
C VAL A 60 22.93 -6.55 33.17
N GLU A 61 24.15 -6.96 33.52
CA GLU A 61 25.18 -6.07 34.08
C GLU A 61 25.79 -5.20 32.98
N THR A 62 26.06 -5.79 31.81
CA THR A 62 26.48 -5.07 30.61
C THR A 62 25.43 -4.05 30.17
N PHE A 63 24.15 -4.42 30.17
CA PHE A 63 23.08 -3.46 29.87
C PHE A 63 23.06 -2.30 30.87
N THR A 64 23.13 -2.61 32.18
CA THR A 64 23.06 -1.59 33.23
C THR A 64 24.28 -0.66 33.24
N SER A 65 25.46 -1.18 32.86
CA SER A 65 26.71 -0.40 32.81
C SER A 65 26.85 0.43 31.54
N ARG A 66 26.36 -0.06 30.39
CA ARG A 66 26.48 0.63 29.09
C ARG A 66 25.29 1.52 28.75
N CYS A 67 24.10 1.24 29.28
CA CYS A 67 22.86 1.99 29.00
C CYS A 67 22.42 2.83 30.22
N LEU A 68 23.22 3.85 30.55
CA LEU A 68 23.03 4.66 31.77
C LEU A 68 21.98 5.76 31.59
N GLU A 69 22.09 6.53 30.49
CA GLU A 69 21.30 7.75 30.28
C GLU A 69 20.11 7.49 29.35
N PRO A 70 18.89 7.98 29.70
CA PRO A 70 17.76 7.95 28.78
C PRO A 70 17.95 8.97 27.65
N LEU A 71 17.20 8.79 26.56
CA LEU A 71 17.16 9.77 25.48
C LEU A 71 16.70 11.15 25.99
N PRO A 72 17.28 12.26 25.49
CA PRO A 72 16.82 13.59 25.82
C PRO A 72 15.39 13.80 25.29
N GLY A 73 14.56 14.55 26.02
CA GLY A 73 13.17 14.81 25.60
C GLY A 73 13.03 15.50 24.24
N SER A 74 14.10 16.14 23.74
CA SER A 74 14.17 16.73 22.40
C SER A 74 14.23 15.68 21.27
N ALA A 75 14.51 14.41 21.58
CA ALA A 75 14.58 13.34 20.59
C ALA A 75 13.19 12.81 20.16
N GLY A 76 12.10 13.36 20.71
CA GLY A 76 10.73 12.96 20.36
C GLY A 76 10.38 11.50 20.68
N PHE A 77 11.12 10.86 21.59
CA PHE A 77 10.92 9.46 21.94
C PHE A 77 9.59 9.27 22.68
N SER A 78 8.75 8.38 22.16
CA SER A 78 7.53 7.89 22.80
C SER A 78 7.38 6.39 22.49
N MET A 79 6.62 5.66 23.31
CA MET A 79 6.26 4.26 23.07
C MET A 79 4.77 4.10 22.69
N ASP A 80 4.12 5.19 22.31
CA ASP A 80 2.76 5.19 21.78
C ASP A 80 2.72 4.77 20.31
N ASP A 81 1.52 4.43 19.83
CA ASP A 81 1.25 4.06 18.44
C ASP A 81 1.48 5.22 17.44
N ALA A 82 1.78 6.42 17.94
CA ALA A 82 2.04 7.60 17.11
C ALA A 82 3.50 7.66 16.62
N THR A 83 4.40 6.87 17.21
CA THR A 83 5.82 6.87 16.86
C THR A 83 6.31 5.49 16.45
N ASN A 84 7.31 5.43 15.57
CA ASN A 84 7.82 4.17 15.02
C ASN A 84 8.66 3.35 16.03
N PHE A 85 8.96 3.89 17.22
CA PHE A 85 9.83 3.24 18.19
C PHE A 85 9.24 1.93 18.75
N ALA A 86 7.92 1.85 18.91
CA ALA A 86 7.26 0.64 19.37
C ALA A 86 7.40 -0.51 18.35
N GLU A 87 7.25 -0.20 17.06
CA GLU A 87 7.45 -1.18 15.98
C GLU A 87 8.90 -1.62 15.88
N TRP A 88 9.85 -0.67 15.97
CA TRP A 88 11.28 -0.98 15.96
C TRP A 88 11.69 -1.85 17.15
N ALA A 89 11.15 -1.55 18.35
CA ALA A 89 11.35 -2.36 19.54
C ALA A 89 10.83 -3.79 19.36
N GLY A 90 9.65 -3.96 18.75
CA GLY A 90 9.09 -5.27 18.40
C GLY A 90 10.02 -6.07 17.50
N ALA A 91 10.50 -5.47 16.41
CA ALA A 91 11.41 -6.13 15.48
C ALA A 91 12.79 -6.43 16.10
N LEU A 92 13.32 -5.56 16.97
CA LEU A 92 14.58 -5.80 17.69
C LEU A 92 14.46 -6.94 18.70
N LEU A 93 13.30 -7.13 19.34
CA LEU A 93 13.04 -8.29 20.20
C LEU A 93 13.01 -9.60 19.41
N GLU A 94 12.43 -9.60 18.22
CA GLU A 94 12.42 -10.77 17.34
C GLU A 94 13.84 -11.11 16.86
N TRP A 95 14.63 -10.09 16.51
CA TRP A 95 16.00 -10.24 16.05
C TRP A 95 16.96 -10.76 17.14
N SER A 96 16.85 -10.28 18.39
CA SER A 96 17.79 -10.62 19.47
C SER A 96 17.13 -11.34 20.66
N PRO A 97 17.30 -12.67 20.78
CA PRO A 97 16.82 -13.43 21.93
C PRO A 97 17.48 -13.01 23.27
N SER A 98 18.68 -12.42 23.24
CA SER A 98 19.35 -11.94 24.46
C SER A 98 18.68 -10.67 25.00
N LEU A 99 18.26 -9.76 24.12
CA LEU A 99 17.48 -8.58 24.47
C LEU A 99 16.15 -8.96 25.16
N VAL A 100 15.45 -9.99 24.66
CA VAL A 100 14.22 -10.50 25.30
C VAL A 100 14.48 -10.96 26.73
N LYS A 101 15.56 -11.72 26.96
CA LYS A 101 15.94 -12.22 28.30
C LYS A 101 16.30 -11.07 29.25
N VAL A 102 17.05 -10.07 28.78
CA VAL A 102 17.43 -8.91 29.58
C VAL A 102 16.21 -8.06 29.94
N ARG A 103 15.34 -7.77 28.95
CA ARG A 103 14.08 -7.03 29.15
C ARG A 103 13.21 -7.72 30.21
N PHE A 104 12.97 -9.03 30.07
CA PHE A 104 12.12 -9.78 31.01
C PHE A 104 12.67 -9.79 32.45
N ARG A 105 13.99 -9.75 32.63
CA ARG A 105 14.60 -9.69 33.96
C ARG A 105 14.57 -8.30 34.59
N LEU A 106 14.58 -7.23 33.79
CA LEU A 106 14.63 -5.84 34.25
C LEU A 106 13.27 -5.16 34.32
N VAL A 107 12.31 -5.57 33.49
CA VAL A 107 10.99 -4.94 33.36
C VAL A 107 9.91 -5.96 33.73
N PRO A 108 8.97 -5.64 34.66
CA PRO A 108 8.83 -4.38 35.40
C PRO A 108 9.65 -4.34 36.71
N SER A 109 10.47 -5.36 36.99
CA SER A 109 11.08 -5.59 38.30
C SER A 109 12.00 -4.47 38.79
N ARG A 110 12.80 -3.85 37.91
CA ARG A 110 13.81 -2.83 38.23
C ARG A 110 13.57 -1.49 37.53
N MET A 111 12.84 -1.47 36.41
CA MET A 111 12.48 -0.24 35.69
C MET A 111 11.20 -0.40 34.86
N LYS A 112 10.58 0.75 34.54
CA LYS A 112 9.43 0.82 33.63
C LYS A 112 9.85 0.52 32.18
N GLU A 113 8.91 0.04 31.38
CA GLU A 113 9.13 -0.33 29.98
C GLU A 113 9.64 0.84 29.13
N GLU A 114 9.01 2.01 29.24
CA GLU A 114 9.43 3.22 28.52
C GLU A 114 10.86 3.65 28.90
N ALA A 115 11.21 3.56 30.18
CA ALA A 115 12.55 3.88 30.66
C ALA A 115 13.61 2.88 30.16
N PHE A 116 13.25 1.60 30.03
CA PHE A 116 14.11 0.58 29.44
C PHE A 116 14.41 0.89 27.97
N TRP A 117 13.37 1.13 27.17
CA TRP A 117 13.52 1.42 25.75
C TRP A 117 14.23 2.73 25.48
N SER A 118 13.93 3.78 26.24
CA SER A 118 14.63 5.06 26.12
C SER A 118 16.15 4.93 26.33
N ARG A 119 16.58 4.19 27.36
CA ARG A 119 18.01 3.92 27.62
C ARG A 119 18.64 3.03 26.56
N TYR A 120 17.90 2.03 26.09
CA TYR A 120 18.39 1.13 25.05
C TYR A 120 18.62 1.86 23.73
N PHE A 121 17.63 2.64 23.26
CA PHE A 121 17.77 3.42 22.03
C PHE A 121 18.83 4.52 22.15
N ALA A 122 19.04 5.12 23.33
CA ALA A 122 20.17 6.03 23.56
C ALA A 122 21.52 5.32 23.33
N ALA A 123 21.71 4.14 23.91
CA ALA A 123 22.94 3.36 23.76
C ALA A 123 23.13 2.85 22.32
N VAL A 124 22.05 2.42 21.65
CA VAL A 124 22.05 2.03 20.23
C VAL A 124 22.47 3.22 19.36
N ARG A 125 21.90 4.41 19.59
CA ARG A 125 22.24 5.62 18.84
C ARG A 125 23.73 5.90 18.94
N GLU A 126 24.28 5.83 20.14
CA GLU A 126 25.70 6.04 20.37
C GLU A 126 26.58 4.98 19.68
N VAL A 127 26.23 3.70 19.75
CA VAL A 127 26.98 2.62 19.09
C VAL A 127 26.95 2.77 17.57
N VAL A 128 25.77 3.04 16.98
CA VAL A 128 25.61 3.23 15.54
C VAL A 128 26.45 4.42 15.07
N ARG A 129 26.37 5.55 15.80
CA ARG A 129 27.17 6.74 15.49
C ARG A 129 28.66 6.45 15.50
N ARG A 130 29.16 5.69 16.47
CA ARG A 130 30.57 5.28 16.50
C ARG A 130 30.97 4.44 15.29
N GLN A 131 30.11 3.54 14.81
CA GLN A 131 30.41 2.74 13.62
C GLN A 131 30.35 3.57 12.33
N VAL A 132 29.34 4.43 12.19
CA VAL A 132 29.11 5.24 10.98
C VAL A 132 30.16 6.37 10.87
N TYR A 133 30.40 7.13 11.94
CA TYR A 133 31.35 8.24 11.93
C TYR A 133 32.79 7.82 12.23
N GLY A 134 33.00 6.77 13.03
CA GLY A 134 34.34 6.29 13.36
C GLY A 134 35.09 5.72 12.15
N GLN A 135 34.37 5.20 11.14
CA GLN A 135 34.99 4.78 9.87
C GLN A 135 35.52 5.95 9.03
N ALA A 136 34.94 7.16 9.16
CA ALA A 136 35.39 8.34 8.43
C ALA A 136 36.74 8.88 8.95
N ALA A 137 37.05 8.70 10.24
CA ALA A 137 38.29 9.17 10.85
C ALA A 137 39.51 8.25 10.62
N GLY A 138 39.29 7.00 10.23
CA GLY A 138 40.34 5.96 10.16
C GLY A 138 41.13 5.88 8.86
N ARG A 139 40.98 6.81 7.91
CA ARG A 139 41.55 6.67 6.55
C ARG A 139 42.22 7.93 6.00
N VAL A 140 43.22 8.49 6.69
CA VAL A 140 44.29 9.33 6.08
C VAL A 140 45.59 9.30 6.91
N PRO A 141 46.73 8.80 6.39
CA PRO A 141 48.05 9.20 6.84
C PRO A 141 48.63 10.27 5.90
N GLY A 142 48.73 11.51 6.40
CA GLY A 142 49.60 12.56 5.85
C GLY A 142 48.92 13.60 4.97
N ILE A 143 48.68 14.78 5.54
CA ILE A 143 48.97 16.16 5.06
C ILE A 143 48.12 17.11 5.91
N GLY A 144 48.74 18.18 6.41
CA GLY A 144 48.28 19.00 7.53
C GLY A 144 46.91 19.69 7.37
N ASP A 145 46.26 19.83 8.52
CA ASP A 145 44.93 20.42 8.76
C ASP A 145 44.76 21.86 8.22
N PRO A 146 43.49 22.31 8.07
CA PRO A 146 42.88 23.02 9.20
C PRO A 146 41.46 22.53 9.56
N GLN A 147 41.33 22.13 10.84
CA GLN A 147 40.13 22.13 11.70
C GLN A 147 38.84 21.46 11.20
N LEU A 148 38.57 20.25 11.70
CA LEU A 148 37.20 19.72 11.89
C LEU A 148 36.86 19.64 13.39
N PRO A 149 35.75 20.24 13.86
CA PRO A 149 35.37 20.21 15.27
C PRO A 149 34.34 19.10 15.49
N CYS A 150 34.75 17.87 15.78
CA CYS A 150 33.86 16.84 16.33
C CYS A 150 34.66 15.61 16.80
N LEU A 151 35.34 15.68 17.95
CA LEU A 151 35.60 14.50 18.81
C LEU A 151 36.44 14.91 20.02
N ASN A 152 35.82 14.97 21.20
CA ASN A 152 36.54 14.88 22.47
C ASN A 152 36.18 13.55 23.15
N GLN A 153 37.18 12.66 23.12
CA GLN A 153 37.61 11.67 24.12
C GLN A 153 36.59 10.64 24.67
N ILE A 154 36.92 9.34 24.52
CA ILE A 154 37.05 8.32 25.60
C ILE A 154 37.61 6.99 25.02
N PRO A 155 38.38 6.18 25.77
CA PRO A 155 39.23 5.10 25.26
C PRO A 155 38.55 3.71 25.22
N THR A 156 38.95 2.88 24.24
CA THR A 156 38.67 1.44 24.15
C THR A 156 39.49 0.61 25.14
N PRO A 157 39.09 -0.64 25.46
CA PRO A 157 39.90 -1.73 24.89
C PRO A 157 39.19 -3.09 24.60
N PHE A 158 39.92 -3.89 23.82
CA PHE A 158 39.96 -5.37 23.68
C PHE A 158 38.99 -6.13 22.78
N ALA A 159 39.62 -6.97 21.96
CA ALA A 159 39.13 -7.90 20.96
C ALA A 159 39.10 -9.34 21.48
N SER A 160 38.28 -10.22 20.88
CA SER A 160 38.73 -11.51 20.31
C SER A 160 37.58 -12.39 19.78
N ASN A 161 37.72 -12.72 18.49
CA ASN A 161 37.42 -13.93 17.73
C ASN A 161 36.53 -15.05 18.31
N ALA A 162 35.48 -15.44 17.55
CA ALA A 162 35.22 -16.82 17.11
C ALA A 162 34.13 -16.88 16.01
N ALA A 163 34.36 -17.67 14.96
CA ALA A 163 33.42 -17.92 13.85
C ALA A 163 32.32 -18.96 14.20
N PRO A 164 31.13 -18.95 13.55
CA PRO A 164 30.04 -19.89 13.84
C PRO A 164 29.88 -20.99 12.76
N PRO A 165 29.14 -22.08 13.03
CA PRO A 165 28.65 -22.97 12.00
C PRO A 165 27.23 -22.60 11.53
N SER A 166 27.02 -22.80 10.24
CA SER A 166 25.81 -22.64 9.44
C SER A 166 24.64 -23.53 9.88
N PHE A 167 23.42 -22.96 9.92
CA PHE A 167 22.15 -23.70 9.94
C PHE A 167 21.13 -23.04 9.02
N THR A 168 20.59 -23.84 8.10
CA THR A 168 19.54 -23.54 7.12
C THR A 168 18.15 -23.65 7.77
N PHE A 169 17.25 -22.69 7.51
CA PHE A 169 15.86 -22.74 7.97
C PHE A 169 14.86 -22.52 6.82
N ARG A 170 13.86 -23.40 6.75
CA ARG A 170 12.70 -23.38 5.83
C ARG A 170 11.59 -22.52 6.44
N ILE A 171 11.00 -21.63 5.66
CA ILE A 171 9.82 -20.83 6.05
C ILE A 171 8.54 -21.55 5.63
N HIS A 172 7.59 -21.65 6.55
CA HIS A 172 6.21 -22.08 6.31
C HIS A 172 5.29 -20.88 6.55
N THR A 173 4.62 -20.41 5.51
CA THR A 173 3.71 -19.25 5.55
C THR A 173 2.29 -19.73 5.87
N SER A 174 1.68 -19.19 6.93
CA SER A 174 0.26 -19.40 7.24
C SER A 174 -0.44 -18.05 7.29
N ILE A 175 -1.32 -17.83 6.31
CA ILE A 175 -2.21 -16.67 6.18
C ILE A 175 -3.48 -16.94 7.00
N PHE A 176 -3.83 -16.04 7.92
CA PHE A 176 -5.13 -16.05 8.61
C PHE A 176 -6.05 -15.01 7.96
N PHE A 177 -7.12 -15.49 7.31
CA PHE A 177 -8.30 -14.72 6.91
C PHE A 177 -9.41 -15.00 7.94
N ALA A 178 -9.85 -13.99 8.68
CA ALA A 178 -11.02 -14.09 9.56
C ALA A 178 -12.24 -13.47 8.86
N GLY A 179 -12.96 -14.29 8.10
CA GLY A 179 -14.32 -14.00 7.64
C GLY A 179 -15.33 -14.43 8.70
N ARG A 180 -16.24 -13.52 9.10
CA ARG A 180 -17.38 -13.85 9.97
C ARG A 180 -18.67 -13.66 9.19
N THR A 181 -19.14 -14.74 8.58
CA THR A 181 -20.49 -14.90 8.03
C THR A 181 -21.46 -15.20 9.18
N MET A 182 -22.51 -14.40 9.32
CA MET A 182 -23.64 -14.66 10.21
C MET A 182 -24.75 -15.33 9.41
N THR A 183 -25.03 -16.61 9.70
CA THR A 183 -26.28 -17.27 9.34
C THR A 183 -26.69 -18.25 10.43
N SER A 184 -27.99 -18.21 10.72
CA SER A 184 -28.85 -19.26 11.27
C SER A 184 -29.00 -19.41 12.79
N TYR A 185 -30.20 -19.00 13.21
CA TYR A 185 -30.97 -19.48 14.34
C TYR A 185 -31.04 -21.02 14.41
N GLY A 186 -31.03 -21.55 15.64
CA GLY A 186 -31.37 -22.92 16.00
C GLY A 186 -31.64 -23.06 17.50
N LYS A 187 -32.89 -23.40 17.85
CA LYS A 187 -33.46 -23.73 19.17
C LYS A 187 -32.56 -24.62 20.05
N PHE A 188 -32.55 -24.39 21.38
CA PHE A 188 -32.96 -25.37 22.42
C PHE A 188 -32.87 -24.77 23.84
N GLY A 189 -33.80 -25.17 24.71
CA GLY A 189 -33.55 -25.32 26.15
C GLY A 189 -34.12 -24.23 27.06
N GLY A 190 -35.24 -24.53 27.71
CA GLY A 190 -35.84 -23.68 28.74
C GLY A 190 -35.10 -23.74 30.08
N THR A 191 -35.37 -22.74 30.92
CA THR A 191 -35.29 -22.86 32.38
C THR A 191 -36.18 -21.79 33.00
N SER A 192 -37.17 -22.23 33.78
CA SER A 192 -37.94 -21.36 34.67
C SER A 192 -37.08 -20.98 35.87
N ILE A 193 -37.09 -19.72 36.29
CA ILE A 193 -37.08 -19.31 37.70
C ILE A 193 -37.88 -18.00 37.80
N GLY A 194 -38.83 -17.96 38.73
CA GLY A 194 -39.67 -16.81 39.01
C GLY A 194 -38.98 -15.72 39.82
N GLY A 195 -39.69 -14.59 39.96
CA GLY A 195 -39.30 -13.50 40.84
C GLY A 195 -40.22 -12.31 40.58
N GLY A 196 -41.20 -12.11 41.46
CA GLY A 196 -42.14 -11.02 41.36
C GLY A 196 -41.58 -9.68 41.85
N GLN A 197 -42.28 -8.61 41.50
CA GLN A 197 -42.56 -7.40 42.30
C GLN A 197 -43.49 -6.53 41.46
N ALA A 198 -44.75 -6.36 41.89
CA ALA A 198 -45.20 -5.23 42.71
C ALA A 198 -45.09 -3.89 41.96
N GLY A 199 -46.21 -3.43 41.40
CA GLY A 199 -46.35 -2.12 40.76
C GLY A 199 -47.79 -1.65 40.84
N VAL A 200 -48.04 -0.79 41.81
CA VAL A 200 -49.31 -0.20 42.24
C VAL A 200 -49.78 0.89 41.25
N GLY A 201 -51.08 0.96 41.00
CA GLY A 201 -51.78 2.09 40.35
C GLY A 201 -53.03 1.58 39.65
N GLY A 202 -54.26 1.77 40.12
CA GLY A 202 -54.82 2.96 40.75
C GLY A 202 -55.58 3.76 39.69
N GLY A 203 -56.81 3.36 39.37
CA GLY A 203 -57.62 4.04 38.36
C GLY A 203 -59.06 3.56 38.33
N ARG A 204 -59.92 4.29 39.07
CA ARG A 204 -61.37 4.12 39.18
C ARG A 204 -62.06 4.27 37.81
N GLY A 205 -63.09 3.47 37.58
CA GLY A 205 -64.04 3.66 36.49
C GLY A 205 -65.21 2.70 36.63
N ALA A 206 -66.15 3.06 37.50
CA ALA A 206 -67.42 2.37 37.66
C ALA A 206 -68.26 2.54 36.38
N ASN A 207 -68.83 1.44 35.87
CA ASN A 207 -70.19 1.50 35.35
C ASN A 207 -70.90 0.16 35.51
N TYR A 208 -72.00 0.21 36.24
CA TYR A 208 -72.94 -0.87 36.46
C TYR A 208 -73.83 -1.01 35.23
N GLY A 209 -74.04 -2.25 34.78
CA GLY A 209 -75.04 -2.63 33.81
C GLY A 209 -75.46 -4.07 34.06
N ALA A 210 -76.42 -4.24 34.96
CA ALA A 210 -77.01 -5.51 35.33
C ALA A 210 -78.11 -5.92 34.35
N ALA A 211 -78.08 -7.18 33.95
CA ALA A 211 -79.22 -8.12 33.85
C ALA A 211 -78.76 -9.36 33.07
N ASN A 212 -79.20 -10.60 33.27
CA ASN A 212 -79.83 -11.35 34.36
C ASN A 212 -80.12 -12.73 33.74
N SER A 213 -79.84 -13.85 34.45
CA SER A 213 -80.48 -15.17 34.23
C SER A 213 -80.19 -15.87 32.87
N THR A 214 -79.96 -17.17 32.75
CA THR A 214 -80.64 -18.29 33.42
C THR A 214 -79.70 -19.52 33.46
N TYR A 215 -79.73 -20.22 34.58
CA TYR A 215 -79.15 -21.55 34.76
C TYR A 215 -80.01 -22.60 34.06
N ASP A 216 -79.39 -23.58 33.43
CA ASP A 216 -79.87 -24.95 33.50
C ASP A 216 -78.68 -25.89 33.67
N ALA A 217 -78.83 -26.77 34.65
CA ALA A 217 -77.89 -27.78 35.08
C ALA A 217 -78.20 -29.13 34.41
N GLU A 218 -77.30 -30.08 34.69
CA GLU A 218 -77.48 -31.54 34.62
C GLU A 218 -76.99 -32.26 33.35
N GLY A 219 -75.98 -33.14 33.51
CA GLY A 219 -75.71 -34.21 32.53
C GLY A 219 -74.28 -34.74 32.38
N GLN A 220 -73.70 -35.27 33.47
CA GLN A 220 -72.76 -36.42 33.54
C GLN A 220 -71.85 -36.84 32.34
N ARG A 221 -70.54 -36.69 32.63
CA ARG A 221 -69.37 -37.60 32.45
C ARG A 221 -68.64 -37.81 31.08
N PRO A 222 -67.28 -37.94 31.14
CA PRO A 222 -66.31 -37.96 30.03
C PRO A 222 -65.98 -39.43 29.63
N PRO A 223 -64.94 -39.78 28.82
CA PRO A 223 -63.95 -39.01 28.07
C PRO A 223 -63.78 -39.47 26.59
N SER A 224 -63.32 -38.60 25.69
CA SER A 224 -62.46 -39.05 24.60
C SER A 224 -61.49 -37.94 24.21
N GLY A 225 -60.21 -38.26 24.31
CA GLY A 225 -59.12 -37.36 24.03
C GLY A 225 -58.96 -37.21 22.53
N GLU A 226 -59.30 -36.03 22.02
CA GLU A 226 -58.66 -35.48 20.83
C GLU A 226 -58.16 -34.08 21.20
N LYS A 227 -56.96 -34.07 21.79
CA LYS A 227 -56.12 -32.87 21.83
C LYS A 227 -55.71 -32.55 20.39
N SER A 228 -56.59 -31.88 19.65
CA SER A 228 -56.23 -31.18 18.42
C SER A 228 -55.36 -29.98 18.80
N ILE A 229 -54.07 -30.28 19.02
CA ILE A 229 -52.98 -29.32 19.32
C ILE A 229 -52.51 -28.61 18.03
N LEU A 230 -53.06 -28.96 16.86
CA LEU A 230 -52.82 -28.25 15.62
C LEU A 230 -53.89 -27.18 15.37
N ARG A 231 -54.12 -26.31 16.36
CA ARG A 231 -54.52 -24.94 16.05
C ARG A 231 -53.27 -24.32 15.43
N SER A 232 -53.12 -24.53 14.12
CA SER A 232 -52.26 -23.75 13.24
C SER A 232 -52.69 -22.31 13.49
N GLY A 233 -52.03 -21.66 14.45
CA GLY A 233 -52.15 -20.24 14.60
C GLY A 233 -51.78 -19.71 13.24
N ASP A 234 -52.68 -18.95 12.62
CA ASP A 234 -52.31 -17.93 11.66
C ASP A 234 -51.20 -17.14 12.33
N MET A 235 -49.96 -17.60 12.13
CA MET A 235 -48.77 -16.83 12.30
C MET A 235 -48.96 -15.80 11.20
N ALA A 236 -49.67 -14.73 11.54
CA ALA A 236 -49.81 -13.54 10.74
C ALA A 236 -48.40 -13.22 10.30
N GLU A 237 -48.08 -13.67 9.09
CA GLU A 237 -46.76 -13.65 8.53
C GLU A 237 -46.46 -12.18 8.46
N LYS A 238 -45.61 -11.70 9.38
CA LYS A 238 -45.26 -10.29 9.43
C LYS A 238 -44.61 -10.02 8.09
N GLU A 239 -45.39 -9.44 7.19
CA GLU A 239 -44.99 -9.10 5.84
C GLU A 239 -43.75 -8.22 6.01
N HIS A 240 -42.60 -8.81 5.65
CA HIS A 240 -41.31 -8.18 5.88
C HIS A 240 -41.22 -6.99 4.92
N GLN A 241 -41.42 -5.79 5.45
CA GLN A 241 -41.30 -4.56 4.66
C GLN A 241 -39.83 -4.18 4.56
N VAL A 242 -39.32 -4.04 3.34
CA VAL A 242 -37.96 -3.57 3.07
C VAL A 242 -37.75 -2.22 3.74
N ASN A 243 -36.69 -2.10 4.54
CA ASN A 243 -36.39 -0.84 5.21
C ASN A 243 -35.83 0.17 4.20
N VAL A 244 -36.16 1.45 4.38
CA VAL A 244 -35.63 2.55 3.55
C VAL A 244 -34.10 2.58 3.55
N TYR A 245 -33.50 2.24 4.69
CA TYR A 245 -32.06 2.15 4.85
C TYR A 245 -31.45 1.00 4.04
N GLU A 246 -32.16 -0.10 3.83
CA GLU A 246 -31.71 -1.21 2.97
C GLU A 246 -31.77 -0.79 1.49
N LEU A 247 -32.84 -0.09 1.09
CA LEU A 247 -33.02 0.43 -0.27
C LEU A 247 -31.90 1.40 -0.70
N ILE A 248 -31.41 2.22 0.23
CA ILE A 248 -30.32 3.18 -0.02
C ILE A 248 -28.95 2.54 0.18
N GLY A 249 -28.79 1.80 1.28
CA GLY A 249 -27.50 1.31 1.76
C GLY A 249 -26.96 0.13 0.98
N VAL A 250 -27.81 -0.81 0.53
CA VAL A 250 -27.35 -2.01 -0.18
C VAL A 250 -26.76 -1.66 -1.56
N PRO A 251 -27.43 -0.90 -2.45
CA PRO A 251 -26.85 -0.55 -3.75
C PRO A 251 -25.56 0.28 -3.61
N TRP A 252 -25.52 1.21 -2.65
CA TRP A 252 -24.34 2.01 -2.38
C TRP A 252 -23.17 1.16 -1.85
N GLY A 253 -23.43 0.27 -0.90
CA GLY A 253 -22.42 -0.63 -0.35
C GLY A 253 -21.82 -1.57 -1.40
N LEU A 254 -22.64 -2.11 -2.30
CA LEU A 254 -22.18 -2.93 -3.43
C LEU A 254 -21.29 -2.14 -4.39
N LEU A 255 -21.66 -0.89 -4.70
CA LEU A 255 -20.86 -0.01 -5.52
C LEU A 255 -19.49 0.26 -4.88
N VAL A 256 -19.46 0.62 -3.59
CA VAL A 256 -18.21 0.85 -2.86
C VAL A 256 -17.36 -0.42 -2.83
N LEU A 257 -17.98 -1.58 -2.62
CA LEU A 257 -17.28 -2.86 -2.61
C LEU A 257 -16.63 -3.17 -3.97
N ILE A 258 -17.34 -2.94 -5.08
CA ILE A 258 -16.79 -3.11 -6.43
C ILE A 258 -15.63 -2.13 -6.66
N LEU A 259 -15.81 -0.84 -6.37
CA LEU A 259 -14.75 0.15 -6.56
C LEU A 259 -13.50 -0.15 -5.70
N ALA A 260 -13.67 -0.59 -4.46
CA ALA A 260 -12.57 -1.02 -3.61
C ALA A 260 -11.87 -2.27 -4.18
N CYS A 261 -12.63 -3.22 -4.72
CA CYS A 261 -12.07 -4.38 -5.40
C CYS A 261 -11.24 -3.96 -6.63
N TYR A 262 -11.74 -3.02 -7.44
CA TYR A 262 -11.00 -2.45 -8.57
C TYR A 262 -9.71 -1.75 -8.13
N LEU A 263 -9.76 -0.99 -7.03
CA LEU A 263 -8.60 -0.30 -6.48
C LEU A 263 -7.50 -1.29 -6.06
N VAL A 264 -7.87 -2.33 -5.31
CA VAL A 264 -6.94 -3.35 -4.82
C VAL A 264 -6.45 -4.25 -5.97
N ALA A 265 -7.36 -4.79 -6.78
CA ALA A 265 -7.00 -5.67 -7.88
C ALA A 265 -6.20 -4.95 -8.97
N GLY A 266 -6.50 -3.67 -9.22
CA GLY A 266 -5.71 -2.79 -10.11
C GLY A 266 -4.31 -2.55 -9.56
N ALA A 267 -4.16 -2.31 -8.25
CA ALA A 267 -2.85 -2.18 -7.62
C ALA A 267 -1.98 -3.45 -7.76
N TYR A 268 -2.59 -4.63 -7.72
CA TYR A 268 -1.89 -5.91 -7.88
C TYR A 268 -1.83 -6.45 -9.32
N GLY A 269 -2.46 -5.78 -10.30
CA GLY A 269 -2.45 -6.18 -11.71
C GLY A 269 -3.26 -7.43 -12.04
N GLN A 270 -4.19 -7.85 -11.18
CA GLN A 270 -4.94 -9.09 -11.35
C GLN A 270 -6.18 -8.90 -12.22
N LEU A 271 -5.99 -8.86 -13.54
CA LEU A 271 -7.06 -8.66 -14.53
C LEU A 271 -8.24 -9.64 -14.40
N PHE A 272 -7.98 -10.89 -13.99
CA PHE A 272 -9.05 -11.89 -13.82
C PHE A 272 -10.01 -11.53 -12.67
N VAL A 273 -9.47 -11.07 -11.53
CA VAL A 273 -10.26 -10.75 -10.34
C VAL A 273 -11.19 -9.56 -10.59
N LEU A 274 -10.74 -8.60 -11.42
CA LEU A 274 -11.49 -7.41 -11.82
C LEU A 274 -12.85 -7.75 -12.49
N TRP A 275 -12.91 -8.82 -13.28
CA TRP A 275 -14.14 -9.23 -13.97
C TRP A 275 -14.97 -10.24 -13.19
N MET A 276 -14.32 -11.13 -12.43
CA MET A 276 -15.02 -12.20 -11.70
C MET A 276 -15.99 -11.65 -10.67
N MET A 277 -15.57 -10.65 -9.90
CA MET A 277 -16.38 -10.13 -8.80
C MET A 277 -17.68 -9.46 -9.29
N PRO A 278 -17.66 -8.52 -10.27
CA PRO A 278 -18.88 -7.96 -10.84
C PRO A 278 -19.78 -9.00 -11.52
N VAL A 279 -19.21 -9.97 -12.23
CA VAL A 279 -20.00 -11.02 -12.91
C VAL A 279 -20.73 -11.89 -11.89
N VAL A 280 -20.05 -12.33 -10.83
CA VAL A 280 -20.67 -13.14 -9.76
C VAL A 280 -21.77 -12.34 -9.07
N LEU A 281 -21.53 -11.08 -8.71
CA LEU A 281 -22.57 -10.25 -8.10
C LEU A 281 -23.75 -10.02 -9.05
N CYS A 282 -23.51 -9.77 -10.33
CA CYS A 282 -24.57 -9.59 -11.33
C CYS A 282 -25.43 -10.86 -11.46
N LEU A 283 -24.82 -12.05 -11.44
CA LEU A 283 -25.55 -13.33 -11.48
C LEU A 283 -26.38 -13.56 -10.20
N LEU A 284 -25.81 -13.27 -9.03
CA LEU A 284 -26.49 -13.41 -7.76
C LEU A 284 -27.70 -12.48 -7.66
N PHE A 285 -27.54 -11.19 -7.99
CA PHE A 285 -28.64 -10.23 -7.99
C PHE A 285 -29.64 -10.49 -9.12
N GLY A 286 -29.21 -11.00 -10.27
CA GLY A 286 -30.11 -11.45 -11.34
C GLY A 286 -30.98 -12.62 -10.91
N PHE A 287 -30.41 -13.59 -10.18
CA PHE A 287 -31.16 -14.70 -9.61
C PHE A 287 -32.12 -14.21 -8.51
N PHE A 288 -31.67 -13.31 -7.65
CA PHE A 288 -32.48 -12.67 -6.60
C PHE A 288 -33.72 -11.97 -7.19
N VAL A 289 -33.52 -11.11 -8.20
CA VAL A 289 -34.62 -10.43 -8.90
C VAL A 289 -35.59 -11.44 -9.51
N ARG A 290 -35.09 -12.48 -10.20
CA ARG A 290 -35.93 -13.52 -10.81
C ARG A 290 -36.73 -14.31 -9.77
N TYR A 291 -36.14 -14.59 -8.61
CA TYR A 291 -36.78 -15.30 -7.52
C TYR A 291 -37.92 -14.48 -6.92
N HIS A 292 -37.67 -13.22 -6.54
CA HIS A 292 -38.68 -12.34 -5.96
C HIS A 292 -39.76 -11.91 -6.95
N TYR A 293 -39.43 -11.79 -8.24
CA TYR A 293 -40.41 -11.55 -9.30
C TYR A 293 -41.43 -12.70 -9.39
N LYS A 294 -40.99 -13.95 -9.22
CA LYS A 294 -41.91 -15.12 -9.21
C LYS A 294 -42.79 -15.19 -7.97
N LEU A 295 -42.32 -14.65 -6.84
CA LEU A 295 -43.08 -14.58 -5.59
C LEU A 295 -44.10 -13.42 -5.58
N GLY A 296 -43.98 -12.47 -6.51
CA GLY A 296 -44.83 -11.27 -6.55
C GLY A 296 -44.39 -10.16 -5.59
N ASN A 297 -43.19 -10.25 -5.00
CA ASN A 297 -42.66 -9.27 -4.05
C ASN A 297 -42.02 -8.10 -4.82
N ASN A 298 -42.83 -7.11 -5.20
CA ASN A 298 -42.39 -5.99 -6.03
C ASN A 298 -41.32 -5.10 -5.36
N ASP A 299 -41.34 -4.97 -4.03
CA ASP A 299 -40.37 -4.20 -3.25
C ASP A 299 -38.95 -4.77 -3.33
N GLU A 300 -38.81 -6.07 -3.13
CA GLU A 300 -37.54 -6.79 -3.25
C GLU A 300 -37.02 -6.79 -4.69
N VAL A 301 -37.92 -6.84 -5.69
CA VAL A 301 -37.55 -6.72 -7.11
C VAL A 301 -36.94 -5.35 -7.39
N VAL A 302 -37.53 -4.26 -6.88
CA VAL A 302 -36.98 -2.90 -7.07
C VAL A 302 -35.60 -2.79 -6.43
N LEU A 303 -35.41 -3.31 -5.21
CA LEU A 303 -34.10 -3.35 -4.55
C LEU A 303 -33.05 -4.08 -5.40
N GLY A 304 -33.41 -5.24 -5.93
CA GLY A 304 -32.52 -6.03 -6.79
C GLY A 304 -32.17 -5.31 -8.10
N VAL A 305 -33.13 -4.64 -8.74
CA VAL A 305 -32.89 -3.87 -9.98
C VAL A 305 -31.99 -2.67 -9.73
N LEU A 306 -32.21 -1.92 -8.65
CA LEU A 306 -31.33 -0.79 -8.26
C LEU A 306 -29.90 -1.28 -7.96
N SER A 307 -29.77 -2.44 -7.33
CA SER A 307 -28.46 -3.06 -7.07
C SER A 307 -27.75 -3.49 -8.36
N LEU A 308 -28.47 -4.04 -9.33
CA LEU A 308 -27.91 -4.37 -10.66
C LEU A 308 -27.44 -3.13 -11.40
N ALA A 309 -28.21 -2.05 -11.38
CA ALA A 309 -27.80 -0.78 -11.96
C ALA A 309 -26.51 -0.24 -11.29
N ALA A 310 -26.42 -0.32 -9.96
CA ALA A 310 -25.23 0.05 -9.19
C ALA A 310 -23.99 -0.72 -9.65
N ILE A 311 -24.11 -2.05 -9.82
CA ILE A 311 -23.02 -2.93 -10.25
C ILE A 311 -22.50 -2.53 -11.64
N VAL A 312 -23.39 -2.29 -12.60
CA VAL A 312 -23.01 -1.90 -13.98
C VAL A 312 -22.29 -0.55 -13.99
N ILE A 313 -22.81 0.43 -13.24
CA ILE A 313 -22.22 1.75 -13.14
C ILE A 313 -20.83 1.67 -12.47
N ALA A 314 -20.73 0.98 -11.33
CA ALA A 314 -19.48 0.79 -10.61
C ALA A 314 -18.41 0.10 -11.47
N THR A 315 -18.82 -0.93 -12.24
CA THR A 315 -17.91 -1.65 -13.16
C THR A 315 -17.43 -0.72 -14.28
N SER A 316 -18.30 0.10 -14.85
CA SER A 316 -17.94 1.04 -15.92
C SER A 316 -16.91 2.07 -15.44
N VAL A 317 -17.13 2.66 -14.26
CA VAL A 317 -16.20 3.61 -13.63
C VAL A 317 -14.90 2.93 -13.22
N GLY A 318 -14.98 1.72 -12.66
CA GLY A 318 -13.81 0.92 -12.28
C GLY A 318 -12.93 0.60 -13.49
N VAL A 319 -13.51 0.17 -14.61
CA VAL A 319 -12.78 -0.09 -15.87
C VAL A 319 -12.14 1.19 -16.39
N TYR A 320 -12.86 2.30 -16.40
CA TYR A 320 -12.31 3.60 -16.81
C TYR A 320 -11.11 4.00 -15.96
N ALA A 321 -11.21 3.95 -14.63
CA ALA A 321 -10.10 4.25 -13.72
C ALA A 321 -8.93 3.28 -13.89
N ASN A 322 -9.23 2.00 -14.15
CA ASN A 322 -8.20 0.99 -14.37
C ASN A 322 -7.38 1.28 -15.63
N LEU A 323 -8.05 1.56 -16.75
CA LEU A 323 -7.38 1.85 -18.03
C LEU A 323 -6.67 3.20 -18.06
N SER A 324 -7.19 4.20 -17.35
CA SER A 324 -6.63 5.56 -17.39
C SER A 324 -5.53 5.82 -16.36
N MET A 325 -5.63 5.23 -15.17
CA MET A 325 -4.76 5.58 -14.03
C MET A 325 -4.10 4.36 -13.38
N LEU A 326 -4.86 3.33 -13.00
CA LEU A 326 -4.32 2.22 -12.20
C LEU A 326 -3.35 1.32 -12.97
N GLN A 327 -3.55 1.12 -14.28
CA GLN A 327 -2.61 0.36 -15.10
C GLN A 327 -1.23 1.02 -15.13
N GLU A 328 -1.19 2.35 -15.25
CA GLU A 328 0.07 3.10 -15.26
C GLU A 328 0.72 3.10 -13.88
N TYR A 329 -0.07 3.31 -12.82
CA TYR A 329 0.41 3.15 -11.44
C TYR A 329 1.02 1.76 -11.21
N HIS A 330 0.31 0.71 -11.63
CA HIS A 330 0.75 -0.67 -11.46
C HIS A 330 2.07 -0.93 -12.20
N ARG A 331 2.14 -0.53 -13.48
CA ARG A 331 3.34 -0.64 -14.30
C ARG A 331 4.54 0.04 -13.64
N LEU A 332 4.36 1.26 -13.14
CA LEU A 332 5.42 2.01 -12.44
C LEU A 332 5.76 1.45 -11.06
N SER A 333 4.84 0.73 -10.41
CA SER A 333 5.07 0.14 -9.09
C SER A 333 5.84 -1.19 -9.13
N GLN A 334 5.77 -1.92 -10.25
CA GLN A 334 6.36 -3.26 -10.36
C GLN A 334 7.85 -3.28 -10.74
N GLY A 335 8.35 -2.23 -11.40
CA GLY A 335 9.74 -2.23 -11.85
C GLY A 335 10.71 -1.63 -10.84
N ALA A 336 11.99 -1.82 -11.14
CA ALA A 336 13.07 -1.25 -10.34
C ALA A 336 13.11 0.28 -10.46
N SER A 337 13.47 0.93 -9.37
CA SER A 337 13.72 2.36 -9.29
C SER A 337 15.19 2.59 -9.04
N TYR A 338 15.88 3.28 -9.96
CA TYR A 338 17.32 3.55 -9.86
C TYR A 338 17.57 5.01 -9.51
N PHE A 339 18.57 5.27 -8.67
CA PHE A 339 18.92 6.61 -8.21
C PHE A 339 20.38 6.93 -8.51
N ASN A 340 20.67 8.22 -8.72
CA ASN A 340 22.00 8.73 -9.04
C ASN A 340 22.63 8.09 -10.29
N VAL A 341 21.81 7.74 -11.28
CA VAL A 341 22.28 7.14 -12.54
C VAL A 341 23.04 8.19 -13.35
N LEU A 342 24.21 7.83 -13.88
CA LEU A 342 24.96 8.68 -14.80
C LEU A 342 24.52 8.43 -16.25
N PRO A 343 24.36 9.46 -17.10
CA PRO A 343 24.01 9.27 -18.51
C PRO A 343 25.03 8.45 -19.32
N SER A 344 26.29 8.42 -18.87
CA SER A 344 27.38 7.65 -19.48
C SER A 344 27.39 6.17 -19.08
N GLU A 345 26.62 5.79 -18.05
CA GLU A 345 26.59 4.43 -17.52
C GLU A 345 25.96 3.45 -18.53
N ALA A 346 26.35 2.18 -18.45
CA ALA A 346 25.77 1.12 -19.26
C ALA A 346 24.29 0.87 -18.90
N VAL A 347 23.47 0.59 -19.93
CA VAL A 347 22.10 0.10 -19.75
C VAL A 347 22.08 -1.37 -19.29
N ASP A 348 23.14 -2.13 -19.60
CA ASP A 348 23.27 -3.53 -19.21
C ASP A 348 23.10 -3.67 -17.68
N GLY A 349 21.96 -4.22 -17.25
CA GLY A 349 21.56 -4.34 -15.84
C GLY A 349 20.49 -3.36 -15.34
N LYS A 350 19.91 -2.51 -16.21
CA LYS A 350 18.81 -1.59 -15.88
C LYS A 350 17.60 -1.74 -16.81
N LEU A 351 17.45 -2.89 -17.46
CA LEU A 351 16.36 -3.15 -18.41
C LEU A 351 15.00 -3.33 -17.72
N ASP A 352 15.00 -3.61 -16.43
CA ASP A 352 13.83 -3.71 -15.55
C ASP A 352 13.47 -2.38 -14.86
N ALA A 353 14.18 -1.29 -15.19
CA ALA A 353 13.91 0.02 -14.68
C ALA A 353 12.54 0.53 -15.14
N THR A 354 11.71 0.96 -14.19
CA THR A 354 10.49 1.72 -14.49
C THR A 354 10.65 3.19 -14.20
N THR A 355 11.44 3.53 -13.18
CA THR A 355 11.79 4.91 -12.86
C THR A 355 13.30 5.05 -12.67
N MET A 356 13.81 6.21 -13.06
CA MET A 356 15.21 6.57 -12.89
C MET A 356 15.30 8.01 -12.39
N ALA A 357 16.10 8.23 -11.37
CA ALA A 357 16.56 9.54 -10.96
C ALA A 357 18.03 9.68 -11.35
N PHE A 358 18.30 10.59 -12.29
CA PHE A 358 19.64 10.88 -12.76
C PHE A 358 20.38 11.83 -11.80
N THR A 359 21.70 11.89 -11.92
CA THR A 359 22.52 12.87 -11.18
C THR A 359 22.12 14.31 -11.48
N GLN A 360 22.34 15.24 -10.53
CA GLN A 360 21.92 16.64 -10.60
C GLN A 360 22.45 17.44 -11.82
N LEU A 361 23.52 16.97 -12.47
CA LEU A 361 24.07 17.61 -13.67
C LEU A 361 23.46 17.09 -14.98
N THR A 362 22.56 16.12 -14.88
CA THR A 362 21.94 15.48 -16.03
C THR A 362 20.74 16.27 -16.51
N VAL A 363 20.70 16.57 -17.79
CA VAL A 363 19.57 17.26 -18.45
C VAL A 363 19.23 16.56 -19.76
N ALA A 364 17.96 16.64 -20.15
CA ALA A 364 17.56 16.33 -21.52
C ALA A 364 18.10 17.44 -22.44
N ASP A 365 18.96 17.09 -23.40
CA ASP A 365 19.57 18.07 -24.29
C ASP A 365 18.60 18.49 -25.39
N THR A 366 17.89 19.59 -25.13
CA THR A 366 16.91 20.17 -26.05
C THR A 366 17.54 20.77 -27.31
N SER A 367 18.86 20.99 -27.34
CA SER A 367 19.57 21.52 -28.50
C SER A 367 19.86 20.46 -29.56
N ARG A 368 19.90 19.18 -29.15
CA ARG A 368 20.13 18.00 -30.00
C ARG A 368 18.90 17.10 -30.09
N SER A 369 17.71 17.68 -29.96
CA SER A 369 16.46 16.96 -30.17
C SER A 369 16.18 16.69 -31.64
N TYR A 370 15.41 15.65 -31.94
CA TYR A 370 15.00 15.30 -33.30
C TYR A 370 13.54 14.82 -33.32
N GLY A 371 12.78 15.32 -34.30
CA GLY A 371 11.39 14.95 -34.52
C GLY A 371 11.23 14.16 -35.83
N PHE A 372 10.66 12.96 -35.76
CA PHE A 372 10.34 12.15 -36.93
C PHE A 372 8.82 12.11 -37.16
N VAL A 373 8.41 12.36 -38.41
CA VAL A 373 7.02 12.22 -38.86
C VAL A 373 6.99 11.25 -40.02
N ASP A 374 6.06 10.30 -40.00
CA ASP A 374 5.85 9.44 -41.15
C ASP A 374 5.18 10.24 -42.28
N ALA A 375 5.93 10.51 -43.35
CA ALA A 375 5.44 11.27 -44.48
C ALA A 375 4.29 10.59 -45.25
N THR A 376 3.99 9.32 -44.96
CA THR A 376 2.91 8.57 -45.62
C THR A 376 1.52 8.95 -45.11
N ASP A 377 1.38 9.41 -43.87
CA ASP A 377 0.11 9.83 -43.28
C ASP A 377 0.19 11.31 -42.87
N PRO A 378 -0.63 12.21 -43.46
CA PRO A 378 -0.65 13.63 -43.10
C PRO A 378 -1.08 13.88 -41.64
N ASN A 379 -1.71 12.91 -40.98
CA ASN A 379 -2.10 12.97 -39.58
C ASN A 379 -1.17 12.15 -38.66
N ALA A 380 -0.02 11.70 -39.17
CA ALA A 380 0.94 10.96 -38.37
C ALA A 380 1.45 11.81 -37.18
N PRO A 381 1.54 11.22 -35.98
CA PRO A 381 2.15 11.89 -34.84
C PRO A 381 3.65 12.15 -35.08
N ILE A 382 4.16 13.23 -34.50
CA ILE A 382 5.59 13.55 -34.46
C ILE A 382 6.24 12.78 -33.31
N TYR A 383 7.15 11.87 -33.62
CA TYR A 383 7.95 11.14 -32.65
C TYR A 383 9.18 11.97 -32.28
N CYS A 384 9.23 12.41 -31.04
CA CYS A 384 10.26 13.31 -30.53
C CYS A 384 11.25 12.55 -29.66
N VAL A 385 12.53 12.76 -29.90
CA VAL A 385 13.61 12.23 -29.05
C VAL A 385 14.63 13.32 -28.72
N ALA A 386 15.18 13.27 -27.53
CA ALA A 386 16.28 14.11 -27.07
C ALA A 386 17.28 13.29 -26.26
N PRO A 387 18.60 13.43 -26.50
CA PRO A 387 19.59 12.67 -25.77
C PRO A 387 19.70 13.17 -24.32
N ILE A 388 19.78 12.26 -23.36
CA ILE A 388 20.03 12.60 -21.96
C ILE A 388 21.55 12.67 -21.77
N SER A 389 22.06 13.80 -21.30
CA SER A 389 23.51 14.01 -21.13
C SER A 389 23.81 14.93 -19.95
N THR A 390 25.06 14.98 -19.51
CA THR A 390 25.51 16.01 -18.58
C THR A 390 25.81 17.27 -19.37
N GLY A 391 25.25 18.43 -18.97
CA GLY A 391 25.19 19.65 -19.79
C GLY A 391 26.52 20.20 -20.33
N GLU A 392 27.67 19.68 -19.88
CA GLU A 392 29.02 20.09 -20.30
C GLU A 392 29.77 19.00 -21.09
N ALA A 393 29.33 17.74 -21.07
CA ALA A 393 30.06 16.64 -21.69
C ALA A 393 29.37 16.18 -22.99
N SER A 394 30.02 16.46 -24.12
CA SER A 394 29.63 15.94 -25.43
C SER A 394 30.03 14.46 -25.54
N PHE A 395 29.25 13.57 -24.92
CA PHE A 395 29.39 12.14 -25.19
C PHE A 395 28.87 11.83 -26.60
N THR A 396 29.71 11.22 -27.43
CA THR A 396 29.28 10.69 -28.72
C THR A 396 28.39 9.46 -28.55
N ARG A 397 28.52 8.71 -27.43
CA ARG A 397 27.72 7.53 -27.15
C ARG A 397 26.57 7.86 -26.20
N ILE A 398 25.32 7.68 -26.66
CA ILE A 398 24.10 7.92 -25.88
C ILE A 398 23.39 6.59 -25.63
N GLN A 399 22.95 6.39 -24.39
CA GLN A 399 22.30 5.16 -23.95
C GLN A 399 20.86 5.39 -23.47
N PHE A 400 20.59 6.59 -22.97
CA PHE A 400 19.29 6.99 -22.44
C PHE A 400 18.76 8.15 -23.28
N TRP A 401 17.50 8.03 -23.70
CA TRP A 401 16.82 9.03 -24.52
C TRP A 401 15.55 9.49 -23.83
N ALA A 402 15.33 10.80 -23.77
CA ALA A 402 14.03 11.35 -23.46
C ALA A 402 13.18 11.31 -24.73
N ALA A 403 11.95 10.80 -24.64
CA ALA A 403 11.07 10.59 -25.77
C ALA A 403 9.64 11.02 -25.45
N GLY A 404 8.90 11.41 -26.50
CA GLY A 404 7.51 11.81 -26.40
C GLY A 404 6.87 12.04 -27.77
N ILE A 405 5.57 12.30 -27.78
CA ILE A 405 4.79 12.47 -29.02
C ILE A 405 4.26 13.90 -29.11
N ASN A 406 4.38 14.53 -30.28
CA ASN A 406 3.86 15.87 -30.60
C ASN A 406 4.34 16.99 -29.64
N CYS A 407 5.59 16.89 -29.17
CA CYS A 407 6.16 17.81 -28.18
C CYS A 407 7.58 18.28 -28.55
N CYS A 408 7.86 18.37 -29.85
CA CYS A 408 9.08 18.93 -30.41
C CYS A 408 8.82 19.48 -31.82
N ASP A 409 9.72 20.33 -32.30
CA ASP A 409 9.84 20.64 -33.72
C ASP A 409 10.71 19.58 -34.42
N SER A 410 10.82 19.66 -35.75
CA SER A 410 11.61 18.70 -36.55
C SER A 410 13.08 18.55 -36.10
N LEU A 411 13.71 19.61 -35.60
CA LEU A 411 15.13 19.60 -35.20
C LEU A 411 15.44 20.22 -33.84
N LYS A 412 14.49 20.89 -33.17
CA LYS A 412 14.76 21.64 -31.91
C LYS A 412 13.52 21.67 -31.01
N ASN A 413 13.64 22.33 -29.86
CA ASN A 413 12.55 22.67 -28.95
C ASN A 413 11.83 21.45 -28.36
N PHE A 414 12.59 20.53 -27.79
CA PHE A 414 12.00 19.44 -27.01
C PHE A 414 11.33 19.97 -25.73
N VAL A 415 10.00 19.85 -25.67
CA VAL A 415 9.15 20.31 -24.56
C VAL A 415 8.33 19.18 -23.94
N CYS A 416 8.69 17.93 -24.20
CA CYS A 416 7.99 16.77 -23.63
C CYS A 416 8.20 16.68 -22.12
N GLY A 417 7.11 16.49 -21.36
CA GLY A 417 7.14 16.37 -19.91
C GLY A 417 7.69 17.62 -19.24
N ASP A 418 8.63 17.45 -18.31
CA ASP A 418 9.24 18.56 -17.56
C ASP A 418 10.61 19.00 -18.10
N ALA A 419 10.93 18.70 -19.38
CA ALA A 419 12.24 18.96 -19.97
C ALA A 419 12.68 20.43 -19.94
N ALA A 420 11.71 21.37 -19.93
CA ALA A 420 11.99 22.81 -19.84
C ALA A 420 12.28 23.30 -18.41
N LYS A 421 12.01 22.50 -17.36
CA LYS A 421 12.16 22.92 -15.97
C LYS A 421 13.58 22.61 -15.47
N SER A 422 14.30 23.65 -15.05
CA SER A 422 15.61 23.51 -14.39
C SER A 422 15.43 22.82 -13.03
N GLY A 423 15.79 21.55 -12.93
CA GLY A 423 15.57 20.72 -11.74
C GLY A 423 14.85 19.41 -12.03
N ALA A 424 14.36 19.21 -13.27
CA ALA A 424 13.86 17.92 -13.68
C ALA A 424 15.03 16.99 -14.01
N HIS A 425 15.24 15.99 -13.15
CA HIS A 425 16.27 14.95 -13.29
C HIS A 425 15.68 13.54 -13.20
N GLY A 426 14.36 13.45 -13.14
CA GLY A 426 13.64 12.20 -13.08
C GLY A 426 13.17 11.75 -14.46
N ALA A 427 13.00 10.46 -14.61
CA ALA A 427 12.38 9.90 -15.79
C ALA A 427 11.67 8.60 -15.44
N PHE A 428 10.63 8.27 -16.20
CA PHE A 428 10.00 6.96 -16.14
C PHE A 428 9.95 6.36 -17.53
N ILE A 429 10.09 5.04 -17.59
CA ILE A 429 10.24 4.33 -18.86
C ILE A 429 8.93 4.40 -19.64
N LEU A 430 8.99 4.58 -20.96
CA LEU A 430 7.79 4.51 -21.81
C LEU A 430 7.20 3.09 -21.80
N PRO A 431 5.88 2.91 -22.00
CA PRO A 431 5.28 1.60 -22.14
C PRO A 431 5.95 0.79 -23.27
N GLN A 432 6.03 -0.53 -23.12
CA GLN A 432 6.72 -1.39 -24.10
C GLN A 432 6.12 -1.26 -25.51
N SER A 433 4.80 -1.05 -25.63
CA SER A 433 4.13 -0.79 -26.90
C SER A 433 4.65 0.44 -27.62
N GLU A 434 5.05 1.47 -26.87
CA GLU A 434 5.60 2.70 -27.43
C GLU A 434 7.10 2.59 -27.68
N GLN A 435 7.85 1.89 -26.81
CA GLN A 435 9.28 1.65 -27.01
C GLN A 435 9.59 0.93 -28.32
N VAL A 436 8.72 0.00 -28.72
CA VAL A 436 8.87 -0.81 -29.94
C VAL A 436 8.31 -0.08 -31.17
N SER A 437 7.80 1.13 -31.04
CA SER A 437 7.30 1.86 -32.20
C SER A 437 8.44 2.23 -33.16
N ASP A 438 8.29 1.86 -34.43
CA ASP A 438 9.23 2.17 -35.50
C ASP A 438 9.51 3.68 -35.61
N GLY A 439 8.56 4.52 -35.17
CA GLY A 439 8.69 5.97 -35.14
C GLY A 439 9.84 6.47 -34.27
N PHE A 440 9.98 5.99 -33.04
CA PHE A 440 11.09 6.40 -32.17
C PHE A 440 12.43 5.86 -32.65
N ALA A 441 12.47 4.64 -33.18
CA ALA A 441 13.69 4.08 -33.78
C ALA A 441 14.18 4.95 -34.95
N LYS A 442 13.28 5.35 -35.85
CA LYS A 442 13.59 6.27 -36.96
C LYS A 442 14.00 7.66 -36.46
N ALA A 443 13.37 8.17 -35.41
CA ALA A 443 13.75 9.44 -34.79
C ALA A 443 15.17 9.40 -34.22
N ILE A 444 15.56 8.31 -33.56
CA ILE A 444 16.91 8.10 -33.04
C ILE A 444 17.92 8.01 -34.19
N THR A 445 17.65 7.20 -35.22
CA THR A 445 18.54 7.12 -36.40
C THR A 445 18.70 8.48 -37.09
N GLY A 446 17.63 9.28 -37.15
CA GLY A 446 17.67 10.67 -37.62
C GLY A 446 18.57 11.56 -36.75
N ALA A 447 18.45 11.46 -35.43
CA ALA A 447 19.29 12.19 -34.48
C ALA A 447 20.78 11.79 -34.58
N GLU A 448 21.07 10.50 -34.73
CA GLU A 448 22.42 9.99 -34.95
C GLU A 448 23.06 10.58 -36.20
N ALA A 449 22.31 10.60 -37.31
CA ALA A 449 22.78 11.17 -38.57
C ALA A 449 22.92 12.70 -38.51
N ALA A 450 22.00 13.40 -37.86
CA ALA A 450 21.99 14.86 -37.78
C ALA A 450 23.10 15.41 -36.86
N TYR A 451 23.38 14.74 -35.75
CA TYR A 451 24.26 15.24 -34.69
C TYR A 451 25.54 14.43 -34.50
N GLY A 452 25.77 13.38 -35.30
CA GLY A 452 26.94 12.51 -35.18
C GLY A 452 26.97 11.71 -33.87
N LEU A 453 25.80 11.38 -33.33
CA LEU A 453 25.63 10.57 -32.13
C LEU A 453 25.71 9.07 -32.48
N LYS A 454 26.04 8.25 -31.48
CA LYS A 454 26.02 6.79 -31.57
C LYS A 454 25.21 6.22 -30.42
N THR A 455 24.18 5.45 -30.73
CA THR A 455 23.35 4.81 -29.72
C THR A 455 23.99 3.50 -29.27
N GLY A 456 23.98 3.25 -27.96
CA GLY A 456 24.39 1.95 -27.43
C GLY A 456 23.42 0.84 -27.84
N ASN A 457 23.90 -0.41 -27.89
CA ASN A 457 23.01 -1.57 -28.01
C ASN A 457 22.07 -1.59 -26.79
N GLY A 458 20.75 -1.67 -27.00
CA GLY A 458 19.77 -1.73 -25.92
C GLY A 458 19.46 -0.39 -25.25
N PHE A 459 19.32 0.70 -26.00
CA PHE A 459 18.91 1.99 -25.46
C PHE A 459 17.53 1.95 -24.78
N LEU A 460 17.31 2.84 -23.82
CA LEU A 460 16.02 3.01 -23.15
C LEU A 460 15.41 4.37 -23.47
N LEU A 461 14.09 4.37 -23.66
CA LEU A 461 13.28 5.56 -23.88
C LEU A 461 12.50 5.90 -22.62
N PHE A 462 12.63 7.14 -22.18
CA PHE A 462 11.93 7.64 -21.00
C PHE A 462 11.09 8.86 -21.33
N GLN A 463 10.00 9.02 -20.58
CA GLN A 463 9.35 10.30 -20.45
C GLN A 463 10.02 11.09 -19.33
N TRP A 464 10.46 12.31 -19.65
CA TRP A 464 11.17 13.17 -18.71
C TRP A 464 10.21 13.81 -17.71
N SER A 465 10.53 13.76 -16.42
CA SER A 465 9.67 14.26 -15.34
C SER A 465 10.49 14.91 -14.23
N MET A 466 9.91 15.88 -13.53
CA MET A 466 10.57 16.47 -12.38
C MET A 466 10.70 15.48 -11.22
N ASP A 467 9.62 14.75 -10.95
CA ASP A 467 9.56 13.73 -9.90
C ASP A 467 8.68 12.55 -10.37
N PRO A 468 9.29 11.41 -10.76
CA PRO A 468 8.55 10.25 -11.23
C PRO A 468 7.79 9.55 -10.10
N ILE A 469 8.24 9.71 -8.85
CA ILE A 469 7.60 9.13 -7.67
C ILE A 469 6.32 9.91 -7.38
N GLN A 470 6.40 11.25 -7.37
CA GLN A 470 5.22 12.08 -7.21
C GLN A 470 4.19 11.85 -8.33
N TYR A 471 4.64 11.66 -9.58
CA TYR A 471 3.74 11.34 -10.68
C TYR A 471 2.98 10.02 -10.44
N ARG A 472 3.69 8.95 -10.04
CA ARG A 472 3.08 7.66 -9.69
C ARG A 472 2.06 7.83 -8.55
N ASP A 473 2.44 8.51 -7.47
CA ASP A 473 1.58 8.71 -6.30
C ASP A 473 0.37 9.60 -6.64
N SER A 474 0.52 10.53 -7.59
CA SER A 474 -0.58 11.34 -8.12
C SER A 474 -1.61 10.49 -8.87
N GLN A 475 -1.19 9.48 -9.65
CA GLN A 475 -2.12 8.56 -10.32
C GLN A 475 -2.94 7.75 -9.32
N TRP A 476 -2.30 7.29 -8.24
CA TRP A 476 -2.99 6.61 -7.15
C TRP A 476 -4.00 7.52 -6.45
N ASN A 477 -3.56 8.70 -6.01
CA ASN A 477 -4.41 9.66 -5.32
C ASN A 477 -5.59 10.13 -6.17
N SER A 478 -5.37 10.32 -7.48
CA SER A 478 -6.42 10.69 -8.43
C SER A 478 -7.47 9.58 -8.58
N SER A 479 -7.04 8.31 -8.61
CA SER A 479 -7.94 7.16 -8.67
C SER A 479 -8.78 7.04 -7.40
N VAL A 480 -8.16 7.17 -6.23
CA VAL A 480 -8.85 7.16 -4.92
C VAL A 480 -9.85 8.30 -4.84
N MET A 481 -9.45 9.51 -5.22
CA MET A 481 -10.32 10.68 -5.20
C MET A 481 -11.52 10.52 -6.15
N LEU A 482 -11.30 9.99 -7.36
CA LEU A 482 -12.38 9.69 -8.30
C LEU A 482 -13.40 8.72 -7.69
N PHE A 483 -12.95 7.64 -7.04
CA PHE A 483 -13.85 6.67 -6.41
C PHE A 483 -14.60 7.24 -5.21
N VAL A 484 -13.95 8.04 -4.37
CA VAL A 484 -14.61 8.71 -3.23
C VAL A 484 -15.67 9.69 -3.70
N ILE A 485 -15.37 10.53 -4.68
CA ILE A 485 -16.33 11.47 -5.26
C ILE A 485 -17.51 10.71 -5.87
N PHE A 486 -17.24 9.66 -6.65
CA PHE A 486 -18.29 8.88 -7.30
C PHE A 486 -19.19 8.16 -6.28
N ALA A 487 -18.61 7.57 -5.23
CA ALA A 487 -19.36 6.93 -4.14
C ALA A 487 -20.24 7.94 -3.38
N ALA A 488 -19.74 9.16 -3.14
CA ALA A 488 -20.51 10.22 -2.48
C ALA A 488 -21.67 10.73 -3.36
N VAL A 489 -21.42 10.97 -4.65
CA VAL A 489 -22.46 11.38 -5.61
C VAL A 489 -23.52 10.29 -5.75
N TYR A 490 -23.12 9.02 -5.86
CA TYR A 490 -24.05 7.90 -5.94
C TYR A 490 -24.89 7.75 -4.68
N LEU A 491 -24.33 7.99 -3.48
CA LEU A 491 -25.08 8.02 -2.23
C LEU A 491 -26.19 9.07 -2.26
N GLY A 492 -25.89 10.27 -2.77
CA GLY A 492 -26.87 11.34 -2.94
C GLY A 492 -28.01 10.95 -3.89
N ILE A 493 -27.67 10.39 -5.05
CA ILE A 493 -28.65 9.92 -6.05
C ILE A 493 -29.50 8.77 -5.48
N SER A 494 -28.88 7.79 -4.83
CA SER A 494 -29.55 6.66 -4.17
C SER A 494 -30.51 7.14 -3.07
N GLY A 495 -30.08 8.11 -2.27
CA GLY A 495 -30.93 8.75 -1.26
C GLY A 495 -32.17 9.39 -1.87
N MET A 496 -31.99 10.22 -2.92
CA MET A 496 -33.11 10.84 -3.63
C MET A 496 -34.06 9.80 -4.23
N ALA A 497 -33.53 8.76 -4.89
CA ALA A 497 -34.32 7.68 -5.46
C ALA A 497 -35.11 6.92 -4.38
N GLY A 498 -34.49 6.61 -3.24
CA GLY A 498 -35.13 5.96 -2.10
C GLY A 498 -36.31 6.77 -1.54
N PHE A 499 -36.14 8.09 -1.39
CA PHE A 499 -37.22 8.98 -0.93
C PHE A 499 -38.39 9.08 -1.92
N VAL A 500 -38.12 9.04 -3.23
CA VAL A 500 -39.17 9.12 -4.27
C VAL A 500 -39.90 7.79 -4.44
N ILE A 501 -39.18 6.66 -4.37
CA ILE A 501 -39.75 5.33 -4.61
C ILE A 501 -40.61 4.85 -3.42
N MET A 502 -40.22 5.18 -2.18
CA MET A 502 -40.95 4.73 -0.97
C MET A 502 -42.46 5.07 -0.97
N PRO A 503 -42.91 6.30 -1.26
CA PRO A 503 -44.34 6.61 -1.30
C PRO A 503 -45.06 5.88 -2.45
N MET A 504 -44.41 5.66 -3.60
CA MET A 504 -45.00 4.92 -4.71
C MET A 504 -45.27 3.46 -4.36
N LEU A 505 -44.35 2.83 -3.63
CA LEU A 505 -44.51 1.45 -3.15
C LEU A 505 -45.63 1.32 -2.12
N LYS A 506 -45.81 2.30 -1.23
CA LYS A 506 -46.93 2.32 -0.27
C LYS A 506 -48.28 2.50 -0.96
N GLY A 507 -48.36 3.43 -1.91
CA GLY A 507 -49.61 3.71 -2.64
C GLY A 507 -50.14 2.52 -3.45
N GLN A 508 -49.29 1.59 -3.89
CA GLN A 508 -49.73 0.36 -4.57
C GLN A 508 -50.32 -0.70 -3.64
N LYS A 509 -50.03 -0.67 -2.33
CA LYS A 509 -50.63 -1.61 -1.38
C LYS A 509 -52.02 -1.17 -0.91
N ASP A 510 -52.28 0.13 -0.99
CA ASP A 510 -53.55 0.72 -0.58
C ASP A 510 -54.62 0.70 -1.69
N ALA A 511 -54.22 0.41 -2.93
CA ALA A 511 -55.07 0.33 -4.13
C ALA A 511 -55.35 -1.12 -4.52
#